data_AF-A0A1B9L342-F1
#
_entry.id   AF-A0A1B9L342-F1
#
_cell.length_a   1.000
_cell.length_b   1.000
_cell.length_c   1.000
_cell.angle_alpha   90.00
_cell.angle_beta   90.00
_cell.angle_gamma   90.00
#
_symmetry.space_group_name_H-M   'P 1'
#
loop_
_entity.id
_entity.type
_entity.pdbx_description
1 polymer ?
#
loop_
_entity_poly.entity_id
_entity_poly.type
_entity_poly.pdbx_seq_one_letter_code
_entity_poly.pdbx_strand_id
1 'polypeptide(L)'
;MLITNVDKIKQYYQALLAKDQHYIGVFYAGVKTTSIFCIETCRAKKPKFENVEFFSSVKEALDAGYRPCKICKPLKTQMKHRQKYLKLSHELHKNPKQKYRIHD
;
A
#
# COMPACT_ATOMS: atom_id res chain seq x y z
N MET A 1 1.42 5.87 -11.93
CA MET A 1 0.41 5.84 -12.97
C MET A 1 -0.88 5.42 -12.30
N LEU A 2 -2.04 5.85 -12.82
CA LEU A 2 -3.30 5.24 -12.42
C LEU A 2 -3.26 3.77 -12.85
N ILE A 3 -3.63 2.86 -11.95
CA ILE A 3 -3.66 1.44 -12.25
C ILE A 3 -4.97 1.18 -12.99
N THR A 4 -4.87 0.86 -14.28
CA THR A 4 -6.03 0.63 -15.17
C THR A 4 -6.30 -0.85 -15.45
N ASN A 5 -5.36 -1.74 -15.11
CA ASN A 5 -5.53 -3.19 -15.29
C ASN A 5 -6.57 -3.74 -14.31
N VAL A 6 -7.65 -4.32 -14.85
CA VAL A 6 -8.83 -4.78 -14.08
C VAL A 6 -8.49 -5.89 -13.10
N ASP A 7 -7.64 -6.85 -13.48
CA ASP A 7 -7.22 -7.95 -12.59
C ASP A 7 -6.42 -7.43 -11.40
N LYS A 8 -5.49 -6.50 -11.65
CA LYS A 8 -4.74 -5.81 -10.59
C LYS A 8 -5.64 -4.99 -9.68
N ILE A 9 -6.61 -4.26 -10.22
CA ILE A 9 -7.58 -3.48 -9.44
C ILE A 9 -8.38 -4.40 -8.51
N LYS A 10 -8.87 -5.55 -9.01
CA LYS A 10 -9.57 -6.55 -8.18
C LYS A 10 -8.66 -7.10 -7.08
N GLN A 11 -7.42 -7.46 -7.41
CA GLN A 11 -6.44 -7.97 -6.45
C GLN A 11 -6.13 -6.94 -5.36
N TYR A 12 -5.88 -5.67 -5.72
CA TYR A 12 -5.60 -4.61 -4.76
C TYR A 12 -6.81 -4.26 -3.90
N TYR A 13 -8.01 -4.35 -4.45
CA TYR A 13 -9.22 -4.19 -3.66
C TYR A 13 -9.38 -5.32 -2.64
N GLN A 14 -9.12 -6.57 -3.02
CA GLN A 14 -9.13 -7.69 -2.07
C GLN A 14 -8.05 -7.50 -0.99
N ALA A 15 -6.84 -7.10 -1.36
CA ALA A 15 -5.77 -6.79 -0.41
C ALA A 15 -6.16 -5.64 0.54
N LEU A 16 -6.85 -4.61 0.04
CA LEU A 16 -7.39 -3.51 0.84
C LEU A 16 -8.44 -4.01 1.83
N LEU A 17 -9.33 -4.93 1.45
CA LEU A 17 -10.32 -5.53 2.35
C LEU A 17 -9.65 -6.41 3.41
N ALA A 18 -8.70 -7.24 3.00
CA ALA A 18 -7.92 -8.12 3.87
C ALA A 18 -6.93 -7.38 4.78
N LYS A 19 -6.62 -6.11 4.49
CA LYS A 19 -5.60 -5.30 5.17
C LYS A 19 -4.20 -5.94 5.08
N ASP A 20 -3.88 -6.51 3.93
CA ASP A 20 -2.67 -7.27 3.70
C ASP A 20 -1.43 -6.37 3.69
N GLN A 21 -0.55 -6.56 4.68
CA GLN A 21 0.66 -5.74 4.87
C GLN A 21 1.69 -5.92 3.75
N HIS A 22 1.64 -7.00 2.97
CA HIS A 22 2.57 -7.22 1.87
C HIS A 22 2.42 -6.19 0.75
N TYR A 23 1.26 -5.53 0.68
CA TYR A 23 0.99 -4.50 -0.31
C TYR A 23 1.30 -3.07 0.17
N ILE A 24 1.90 -2.91 1.37
CA ILE A 24 2.35 -1.61 1.88
C ILE A 24 3.32 -0.96 0.89
N GLY A 25 2.87 0.13 0.26
CA GLY A 25 3.66 0.89 -0.71
C GLY A 25 3.68 0.32 -2.12
N VAL A 26 2.98 -0.80 -2.36
CA VAL A 26 2.75 -1.35 -3.70
C VAL A 26 1.66 -0.55 -4.42
N PHE A 27 0.61 -0.17 -3.70
CA PHE A 27 -0.46 0.65 -4.22
C PHE A 27 -1.02 1.61 -3.16
N TYR A 28 -1.79 2.60 -3.62
CA TYR A 28 -2.52 3.54 -2.79
C TYR A 28 -3.96 3.61 -3.29
N ALA A 29 -4.93 3.44 -2.40
CA ALA A 29 -6.35 3.46 -2.73
C ALA A 29 -6.92 4.87 -2.54
N GLY A 30 -7.25 5.55 -3.63
CA GLY A 30 -7.98 6.83 -3.63
C GLY A 30 -9.49 6.61 -3.63
N VAL A 31 -10.20 7.30 -2.75
CA VAL A 31 -11.65 7.22 -2.61
C VAL A 31 -12.28 8.42 -3.31
N LYS A 32 -12.94 8.19 -4.44
CA LYS A 32 -13.53 9.24 -5.30
C LYS A 32 -14.44 10.18 -4.53
N THR A 33 -15.29 9.63 -3.66
CA THR A 33 -16.32 10.39 -2.92
C THR A 33 -15.77 11.35 -1.87
N THR A 34 -14.55 11.13 -1.38
CA THR A 34 -13.95 11.98 -0.33
C THR A 34 -12.67 12.68 -0.78
N SER A 35 -12.16 12.32 -1.97
CA SER A 35 -10.85 12.71 -2.46
C SER A 35 -9.76 12.44 -1.43
N ILE A 36 -9.84 11.28 -0.75
CA ILE A 36 -8.85 10.83 0.24
C ILE A 36 -8.18 9.58 -0.29
N PHE A 37 -6.85 9.50 -0.21
CA PHE A 37 -6.12 8.26 -0.48
C PHE A 37 -5.58 7.60 0.80
N CYS A 38 -5.60 6.28 0.81
CA CYS A 38 -5.24 5.42 1.94
C CYS A 38 -4.24 4.33 1.51
N ILE A 39 -3.61 3.70 2.50
CA ILE A 39 -2.89 2.43 2.34
C ILE A 39 -3.80 1.23 2.65
N GLU A 40 -3.40 0.05 2.20
CA GLU A 40 -4.04 -1.26 2.38
C GLU A 40 -4.42 -1.55 3.85
N THR A 41 -3.53 -1.24 4.80
CA THR A 41 -3.71 -1.44 6.25
C THR A 41 -4.65 -0.44 6.92
N CYS A 42 -5.27 0.48 6.18
CA CYS A 42 -6.14 1.50 6.75
C CYS A 42 -7.33 0.89 7.52
N ARG A 43 -7.55 1.38 8.74
CA ARG A 43 -8.65 0.97 9.62
C ARG A 43 -9.97 1.71 9.35
N ALA A 44 -9.97 2.70 8.47
CA ALA A 44 -11.17 3.43 8.08
C ALA A 44 -12.23 2.49 7.46
N LYS A 45 -13.49 2.93 7.47
CA LYS A 45 -14.58 2.24 6.79
C LYS A 45 -14.20 1.99 5.33
N LYS A 46 -14.28 0.74 4.89
CA LYS A 46 -13.87 0.35 3.54
C LYS A 46 -14.89 0.91 2.53
N PRO A 47 -14.44 1.69 1.54
CA PRO A 47 -15.30 2.18 0.46
C PRO A 47 -15.74 1.04 -0.46
N LYS A 48 -16.84 1.24 -1.18
CA LYS A 48 -17.28 0.31 -2.24
C LYS A 48 -16.29 0.34 -3.41
N PHE A 49 -16.09 -0.80 -4.06
CA PHE A 49 -15.20 -0.98 -5.22
C PHE A 49 -15.33 0.12 -6.28
N GLU A 50 -16.56 0.45 -6.67
CA GLU A 50 -16.89 1.48 -7.68
C GLU A 50 -16.37 2.89 -7.35
N ASN A 51 -16.16 3.17 -6.06
CA ASN A 51 -15.72 4.48 -5.55
C ASN A 51 -14.21 4.50 -5.25
N VAL A 52 -13.47 3.48 -5.68
CA VAL A 52 -12.04 3.34 -5.38
C VAL A 52 -11.23 3.33 -6.68
N GLU A 53 -10.13 4.06 -6.65
CA GLU A 53 -9.08 4.03 -7.67
C GLU A 53 -7.76 3.68 -7.04
N PHE A 54 -6.86 3.08 -7.80
CA PHE A 54 -5.57 2.65 -7.30
C PHE A 54 -4.44 3.40 -8.00
N PHE A 55 -3.50 3.90 -7.22
CA PHE A 55 -2.31 4.61 -7.68
C PHE A 55 -1.07 3.82 -7.31
N SER A 56 -0.04 3.83 -8.16
CA SER A 56 1.24 3.17 -7.87
C SER A 56 2.12 3.97 -6.91
N SER A 57 1.91 5.28 -6.76
CA SER A 57 2.69 6.12 -5.86
C SER A 57 1.87 7.22 -5.19
N VAL A 58 2.39 7.70 -4.06
CA VAL A 58 1.87 8.88 -3.35
C VAL A 58 1.81 10.10 -4.25
N LYS A 59 2.89 10.35 -5.03
CA LYS A 59 3.00 11.55 -5.85
C LYS A 59 1.84 11.65 -6.83
N GLU A 60 1.45 10.53 -7.42
CA GLU A 60 0.37 10.49 -8.40
C GLU A 60 -1.00 10.64 -7.76
N ALA A 61 -1.21 10.09 -6.57
CA ALA A 61 -2.43 10.34 -5.81
C ALA A 61 -2.57 11.84 -5.46
N LEU A 62 -1.47 12.50 -5.06
CA LEU A 62 -1.44 13.94 -4.79
C LEU A 62 -1.68 14.78 -6.04
N ASP A 63 -1.04 14.42 -7.15
CA ASP A 63 -1.18 15.08 -8.46
C ASP A 63 -2.61 14.98 -9.00
N ALA A 64 -3.27 13.84 -8.76
CA ALA A 64 -4.68 13.61 -9.05
C ALA A 64 -5.64 14.32 -8.06
N GLY A 65 -5.13 15.15 -7.13
CA GLY A 65 -5.94 15.96 -6.22
C GLY A 65 -6.43 15.24 -4.96
N TYR A 66 -5.94 14.02 -4.67
CA TYR A 66 -6.31 13.29 -3.47
C TYR A 66 -5.49 13.75 -2.25
N ARG A 67 -6.16 13.87 -1.10
CA ARG A 67 -5.53 14.21 0.18
C ARG A 67 -5.13 12.95 0.96
N PRO A 68 -4.02 12.97 1.70
CA PRO A 68 -3.60 11.81 2.50
C PRO A 68 -4.56 11.57 3.66
N CYS A 69 -4.92 10.30 3.87
CA CYS A 69 -5.75 9.91 4.99
C CYS A 69 -5.09 10.21 6.35
N LYS A 70 -5.85 10.84 7.25
CA LYS A 70 -5.40 11.20 8.60
C LYS A 70 -5.24 9.99 9.54
N ILE A 71 -5.92 8.88 9.25
CA ILE A 71 -5.92 7.67 10.07
C ILE A 71 -4.69 6.83 9.78
N CYS A 72 -4.51 6.40 8.52
CA CYS A 72 -3.40 5.53 8.15
C CYS A 72 -2.08 6.26 7.85
N LYS A 73 -2.12 7.60 7.73
CA LYS A 73 -0.96 8.49 7.53
C LYS A 73 0.02 7.91 6.51
N PRO A 74 -0.41 7.73 5.24
CA PRO A 74 0.34 7.00 4.21
C PRO A 74 1.79 7.50 4.05
N LEU A 75 1.99 8.82 4.20
CA LEU A 75 3.30 9.48 4.14
C LEU A 75 4.28 9.03 5.24
N LYS A 76 3.78 8.70 6.44
CA LYS A 76 4.62 8.28 7.58
C LYS A 76 4.89 6.77 7.58
N THR A 77 3.96 5.98 7.07
CA THR A 77 4.03 4.52 7.10
C THR A 77 5.09 3.95 6.14
N GLN A 78 5.28 4.59 4.97
CA GLN A 78 6.32 4.22 3.99
C GLN A 78 7.72 4.09 4.59
N MET A 79 8.07 4.98 5.54
CA MET A 79 9.39 5.01 6.16
C MET A 79 9.68 3.77 7.01
N LYS A 80 8.67 3.19 7.67
CA LYS A 80 8.87 2.06 8.60
C LYS A 80 9.16 0.74 7.88
N HIS A 81 8.51 0.50 6.73
CA HIS A 81 8.71 -0.71 5.96
C HIS A 81 10.09 -0.72 5.28
N ARG A 82 10.50 0.42 4.70
CA ARG A 82 11.83 0.57 4.08
C ARG A 82 12.96 0.30 5.07
N GLN A 83 12.81 0.70 6.33
CA GLN A 83 13.80 0.41 7.38
C GLN A 83 13.91 -1.10 7.69
N LYS A 84 12.77 -1.82 7.72
CA LYS A 84 12.74 -3.28 7.94
C LYS A 84 13.43 -4.03 6.79
N TYR A 85 13.17 -3.63 5.54
CA TYR A 85 13.80 -4.23 4.37
C TYR A 85 15.29 -3.92 4.27
N LEU A 86 15.70 -2.69 4.62
CA LEU A 86 17.12 -2.35 4.66
C LEU A 86 17.86 -3.22 5.68
N LYS A 87 17.29 -3.41 6.88
CA LYS A 87 17.86 -4.31 7.89
C LYS A 87 17.95 -5.75 7.39
N LEU A 88 16.86 -6.27 6.81
CA LEU A 88 16.85 -7.62 6.23
C LEU A 88 17.87 -7.78 5.10
N SER A 89 18.00 -6.80 4.19
CA SER A 89 18.99 -6.83 3.11
C SER A 89 20.43 -6.86 3.63
N HIS A 90 20.70 -6.14 4.71
CA HIS A 90 21.99 -6.12 5.37
C HIS A 90 22.29 -7.48 6.05
N GLU A 91 21.27 -8.10 6.65
CA GLU A 91 21.37 -9.42 7.28
C GLU A 91 21.62 -10.52 6.24
N LEU A 92 20.91 -10.50 5.12
CA LEU A 92 21.06 -11.46 4.02
C LEU A 92 22.45 -11.36 3.36
N HIS A 93 22.99 -10.15 3.18
CA HIS A 93 24.36 -9.98 2.68
C HIS A 93 25.42 -10.46 3.67
N LYS A 94 25.17 -10.36 4.99
CA LYS A 94 26.08 -10.86 6.03
C LYS A 94 26.02 -12.38 6.22
N ASN A 95 24.90 -13.03 5.91
CA ASN A 95 24.72 -14.48 6.03
C ASN A 95 24.00 -15.09 4.81
N PRO A 96 24.70 -15.28 3.67
CA PRO A 96 24.08 -15.76 2.42
C PRO A 96 23.49 -17.19 2.51
N LYS A 97 23.81 -17.98 3.55
CA LYS A 97 23.26 -19.33 3.76
C LYS A 97 21.99 -19.36 4.63
N GLN A 98 21.50 -18.22 5.12
CA GLN A 98 20.34 -18.19 6.01
C GLN A 98 19.02 -18.31 5.23
N LYS A 99 18.47 -19.53 5.17
CA LYS A 99 17.10 -19.77 4.70
C LYS A 99 16.10 -19.21 5.71
N TYR A 100 15.55 -18.02 5.45
CA TYR A 100 14.37 -17.56 6.19
C TYR A 100 13.14 -18.33 5.71
N ARG A 101 12.48 -19.07 6.61
CA ARG A 101 11.12 -19.56 6.35
C ARG A 101 10.17 -18.38 6.53
N ILE A 102 9.42 -18.09 5.47
CA ILE A 102 8.26 -17.21 5.56
C ILE A 102 7.23 -18.01 6.36
N HIS A 103 6.99 -17.59 7.60
CA HIS A 103 5.84 -18.09 8.37
C HIS A 103 4.65 -17.21 8.02
N ASP A 104 3.58 -17.90 7.61
CA ASP A 104 2.25 -17.41 7.21
C ASP A 104 1.62 -16.47 8.26
#